data_AF-X1QKL6-F1
#
_entry.id   AF-X1QKL6-F1
#
_cell.length_a   1.000
_cell.length_b   1.000
_cell.length_c   1.000
_cell.angle_alpha   90.00
_cell.angle_beta   90.00
_cell.angle_gamma   90.00
#
_symmetry.space_group_name_H-M   'P 1'
#
loop_
_entity.id
_entity.type
_entity.pdbx_description
1 polymer ?
#
loop_
_entity_poly.entity_id
_entity_poly.type
_entity_poly.pdbx_seq_one_letter_code
_entity_poly.pdbx_strand_id
1 'polypeptide(L)'
;TKQGVNLVIGTTGLTADELSEIARLALAHKVGAVVAPNFALGAVLMIHLAKLAAKYLDYAEIIELHHDLKADSPSGTALSTARVMAAARGKPFKRPPPEQKETPASRGEQVEGVTIHSVRLPGLVAHQEVLLGGPGQVEQ
;
A
#
# COMPACT_ATOMS: atom_id res chain seq x y z
N THR A 1 -13.21 -11.26 -23.28
CA THR A 1 -14.62 -11.32 -22.84
C THR A 1 -15.53 -11.94 -23.88
N LYS A 2 -15.48 -11.54 -25.17
CA LYS A 2 -16.31 -12.12 -26.26
C LYS A 2 -16.26 -13.65 -26.40
N GLN A 3 -15.15 -14.28 -26.00
CA GLN A 3 -14.96 -15.74 -26.04
C GLN A 3 -15.49 -16.48 -24.79
N GLY A 4 -16.11 -15.79 -23.83
CA GLY A 4 -16.63 -16.43 -22.60
C GLY A 4 -15.56 -16.84 -21.57
N VAL A 5 -14.31 -16.41 -21.77
CA VAL A 5 -13.18 -16.75 -20.89
C VAL A 5 -13.05 -15.75 -19.74
N ASN A 6 -12.89 -16.27 -18.52
CA ASN A 6 -12.61 -15.48 -17.32
C ASN A 6 -11.17 -14.92 -17.34
N LEU A 7 -10.98 -13.72 -16.79
CA LEU A 7 -9.72 -12.99 -16.86
C LEU A 7 -9.05 -12.86 -15.49
N VAL A 8 -7.74 -13.09 -15.45
CA VAL A 8 -6.87 -12.77 -14.31
C VAL A 8 -5.74 -11.89 -14.84
N ILE A 9 -5.68 -10.65 -14.38
CA ILE A 9 -4.80 -9.60 -14.91
C ILE A 9 -3.86 -9.14 -13.79
N GLY A 10 -2.56 -9.38 -13.99
CA GLY A 10 -1.49 -9.15 -13.02
C GLY A 10 -0.67 -7.88 -13.19
N THR A 11 -1.03 -7.02 -14.14
CA THR A 11 -0.21 -5.87 -14.51
C THR A 11 -0.49 -4.68 -13.61
N THR A 12 0.54 -3.86 -13.37
CA THR A 12 0.40 -2.51 -12.85
C THR A 12 0.16 -1.53 -14.00
N GLY A 13 -0.14 -0.26 -13.69
CA GLY A 13 -0.18 0.82 -14.68
C GLY A 13 -1.48 0.96 -15.48
N LEU A 14 -2.51 0.15 -15.20
CA LEU A 14 -3.83 0.35 -15.80
C LEU A 14 -4.46 1.64 -15.29
N THR A 15 -4.93 2.46 -16.22
CA THR A 15 -5.64 3.70 -15.95
C THR A 15 -7.06 3.42 -15.42
N ALA A 16 -7.66 4.44 -14.80
CA ALA A 16 -9.05 4.33 -14.31
C ALA A 16 -10.04 4.03 -15.45
N ASP A 17 -9.78 4.57 -16.64
CA ASP A 17 -10.60 4.34 -17.84
C ASP A 17 -10.47 2.90 -18.34
N GLU A 18 -9.26 2.34 -18.37
CA GLU A 18 -9.03 0.94 -18.72
C GLU A 18 -9.68 -0.01 -17.72
N LEU A 19 -9.58 0.27 -16.41
CA LEU A 19 -10.26 -0.51 -15.37
C LEU A 19 -11.78 -0.48 -15.53
N SER A 20 -12.32 0.70 -15.85
CA SER A 20 -13.76 0.89 -16.11
C SER A 20 -14.22 0.13 -17.34
N GLU A 21 -13.42 0.15 -18.41
CA GLU A 21 -13.72 -0.59 -19.64
C GLU A 21 -13.65 -2.10 -19.42
N ILE A 22 -12.66 -2.60 -18.68
CA ILE A 22 -12.57 -4.02 -18.28
C ILE A 22 -13.83 -4.42 -17.50
N ALA A 23 -14.23 -3.62 -16.50
CA ALA A 23 -15.43 -3.89 -15.71
C ALA A 23 -16.71 -3.91 -16.57
N ARG A 24 -16.85 -2.94 -17.47
CA ARG A 24 -18.00 -2.84 -18.40
C ARG A 24 -18.07 -4.06 -19.32
N LEU A 25 -16.95 -4.46 -19.92
CA LEU A 25 -16.86 -5.61 -20.81
C LEU A 25 -17.09 -6.93 -20.07
N ALA A 26 -16.57 -7.07 -18.85
CA ALA A 26 -16.79 -8.26 -18.02
C ALA A 26 -18.28 -8.45 -17.71
N LEU A 27 -18.97 -7.36 -17.33
CA LEU A 27 -20.41 -7.36 -17.06
C LEU A 27 -21.24 -7.67 -18.31
N ALA A 28 -20.94 -7.00 -19.43
CA ALA A 28 -21.68 -7.17 -20.69
C ALA A 28 -21.61 -8.61 -21.22
N HIS A 29 -20.48 -9.30 -21.00
CA HIS A 29 -20.27 -10.67 -21.47
C HIS A 29 -20.47 -11.72 -20.37
N LYS A 30 -20.90 -11.34 -19.16
CA LYS A 30 -21.11 -12.24 -18.01
C LYS A 30 -19.90 -13.12 -17.69
N VAL A 31 -18.69 -12.55 -17.74
CA VAL A 31 -17.45 -13.24 -17.38
C VAL A 31 -16.85 -12.65 -16.11
N GLY A 32 -16.15 -13.48 -15.33
CA GLY A 32 -15.37 -13.02 -14.18
C GLY A 32 -14.07 -12.34 -14.62
N ALA A 33 -13.70 -11.26 -13.93
CA ALA A 33 -12.42 -10.58 -14.13
C ALA A 33 -11.81 -10.20 -12.77
N VAL A 34 -10.55 -10.60 -12.55
CA VAL A 34 -9.74 -10.17 -11.41
C VAL A 34 -8.59 -9.34 -11.95
N VAL A 35 -8.49 -8.10 -11.48
CA VAL A 35 -7.33 -7.24 -11.74
C VAL A 35 -6.59 -7.05 -10.43
N ALA A 36 -5.40 -7.63 -10.33
CA ALA A 36 -4.59 -7.61 -9.11
C ALA A 36 -3.17 -7.15 -9.45
N PRO A 37 -2.75 -5.93 -9.05
CA PRO A 37 -1.40 -5.44 -9.32
C PRO A 37 -0.31 -6.19 -8.52
N ASN A 38 -0.72 -7.03 -7.57
CA ASN A 38 0.16 -7.87 -6.76
C ASN A 38 -0.55 -9.19 -6.43
N PHE A 39 0.06 -10.32 -6.79
CA PHE A 39 -0.44 -11.68 -6.49
C PHE A 39 0.19 -12.33 -5.26
N ALA A 40 1.17 -11.69 -4.63
CA ALA A 40 1.76 -12.20 -3.40
C ALA A 40 0.70 -12.16 -2.28
N LEU A 41 0.10 -13.32 -1.99
CA LEU A 41 -0.99 -13.45 -1.02
C LEU A 41 -0.61 -12.86 0.35
N GLY A 42 0.63 -13.06 0.79
CA GLY A 42 1.13 -12.48 2.04
C GLY A 42 1.08 -10.96 2.06
N ALA A 43 1.46 -10.30 0.97
CA ALA A 43 1.38 -8.83 0.86
C ALA A 43 -0.08 -8.36 0.85
N VAL A 44 -0.96 -9.05 0.12
CA VAL A 44 -2.39 -8.72 0.08
C VAL A 44 -3.03 -8.88 1.46
N LEU A 45 -2.70 -9.95 2.19
CA LEU A 45 -3.18 -10.20 3.54
C LEU A 45 -2.65 -9.14 4.53
N MET A 46 -1.35 -8.82 4.49
CA MET A 46 -0.77 -7.77 5.32
C MET A 46 -1.50 -6.43 5.11
N ILE A 47 -1.72 -6.02 3.85
CA ILE A 47 -2.44 -4.77 3.55
C ILE A 47 -3.87 -4.82 4.08
N HIS A 48 -4.55 -5.95 3.94
CA HIS A 48 -5.91 -6.13 4.45
C HIS A 48 -5.96 -6.02 5.98
N LEU A 49 -5.04 -6.69 6.69
CA LEU A 49 -4.97 -6.66 8.15
C LEU A 49 -4.57 -5.28 8.67
N ALA A 50 -3.57 -4.64 8.06
CA ALA A 50 -3.18 -3.26 8.36
C ALA A 50 -4.35 -2.29 8.20
N LYS A 51 -5.15 -2.44 7.14
CA LYS A 51 -6.37 -1.65 6.92
C LYS A 51 -7.42 -1.84 8.02
N LEU A 52 -7.57 -3.05 8.55
CA LEU A 52 -8.49 -3.34 9.66
C LEU A 52 -7.97 -2.74 10.98
N ALA A 53 -6.70 -2.96 11.30
CA ALA A 53 -6.06 -2.50 12.52
C ALA A 53 -5.96 -0.96 12.58
N ALA A 54 -5.72 -0.31 11.43
CA ALA A 54 -5.63 1.14 11.30
C ALA A 54 -6.81 1.88 11.94
N LYS A 55 -8.02 1.31 11.93
CA LYS A 55 -9.22 1.93 12.51
C LYS A 55 -9.12 2.20 14.02
N TYR A 56 -8.24 1.49 14.71
CA TYR A 56 -8.14 1.52 16.17
C TYR A 56 -6.88 2.22 16.69
N LEU A 57 -5.89 2.43 15.82
CA LEU A 57 -4.58 3.00 16.18
C LEU A 57 -4.36 4.31 15.43
N ASP A 58 -3.79 5.28 16.13
CA ASP A 58 -3.72 6.67 15.66
C ASP A 58 -2.38 7.02 15.00
N TYR A 59 -1.34 6.22 15.21
CA TYR A 59 0.01 6.44 14.69
C TYR A 59 0.43 5.25 13.85
N ALA A 60 1.08 5.51 12.72
CA ALA A 60 1.58 4.45 11.85
C ALA A 60 2.90 4.83 11.17
N GLU A 61 3.77 3.84 11.01
CA GLU A 61 4.94 3.92 10.14
C GLU A 61 5.01 2.67 9.25
N ILE A 62 5.59 2.81 8.06
CA ILE A 62 5.84 1.71 7.12
C ILE A 62 7.33 1.65 6.85
N ILE A 63 7.91 0.46 6.95
CA ILE A 63 9.29 0.20 6.54
C ILE A 63 9.23 -0.76 5.36
N GLU A 64 9.73 -0.33 4.21
CA GLU A 64 9.83 -1.16 3.01
C GLU A 64 11.29 -1.37 2.63
N LEU A 65 11.61 -2.59 2.22
CA LEU A 65 12.96 -3.01 1.89
C LEU A 65 12.94 -3.69 0.52
N HIS A 66 13.78 -3.24 -0.40
CA HIS A 66 13.91 -3.80 -1.74
C HIS A 66 15.38 -3.93 -2.15
N HIS A 67 15.64 -4.67 -3.23
CA HIS A 67 16.95 -4.67 -3.86
C HIS A 67 17.39 -3.24 -4.24
N ASP A 68 18.70 -3.03 -4.30
CA ASP A 68 19.35 -1.75 -4.62
C ASP A 68 19.01 -1.20 -6.01
N LEU A 69 18.74 -2.08 -6.98
CA LEU A 69 18.38 -1.68 -8.36
C LEU A 69 16.95 -1.11 -8.51
N LYS A 70 16.13 -1.08 -7.45
CA LYS A 70 14.76 -0.57 -7.55
C LYS A 70 14.77 0.96 -7.56
N ALA A 71 14.36 1.54 -8.70
CA ALA A 71 14.46 2.97 -8.95
C ALA A 71 13.47 3.84 -8.15
N ASP A 72 12.25 3.35 -7.90
CA ASP A 72 11.22 4.08 -7.15
C ASP A 72 11.40 3.93 -5.64
N SER A 73 11.19 5.04 -4.92
CA SER A 73 11.13 5.10 -3.46
C SER A 73 10.20 6.25 -3.04
N PRO A 74 9.21 6.00 -2.17
CA PRO A 74 8.77 4.69 -1.66
C PRO A 74 8.17 3.79 -2.73
N SER A 75 8.15 2.48 -2.48
CA SER A 75 7.52 1.53 -3.39
C SER A 75 6.02 1.81 -3.57
N GLY A 76 5.48 1.49 -4.76
CA GLY A 76 4.05 1.62 -5.03
C GLY A 76 3.15 0.85 -4.04
N THR A 77 3.63 -0.29 -3.53
CA THR A 77 2.93 -1.07 -2.48
C THR A 77 2.85 -0.29 -1.17
N ALA A 78 3.95 0.34 -0.72
CA ALA A 78 3.97 1.12 0.50
C ALA A 78 3.05 2.35 0.41
N LEU A 79 3.11 3.07 -0.71
CA LEU A 79 2.22 4.20 -0.99
C LEU A 79 0.74 3.77 -0.98
N SER A 80 0.42 2.66 -1.63
CA SER A 80 -0.94 2.10 -1.64
C SER A 80 -1.39 1.71 -0.22
N THR A 81 -0.52 1.07 0.55
CA THR A 81 -0.78 0.62 1.93
C THR A 81 -1.15 1.81 2.82
N ALA A 82 -0.35 2.87 2.83
CA ALA A 82 -0.63 4.08 3.60
C ALA A 82 -1.99 4.71 3.23
N ARG A 83 -2.28 4.83 1.92
CA ARG A 83 -3.55 5.40 1.44
C ARG A 83 -4.76 4.57 1.85
N VAL A 84 -4.72 3.24 1.70
CA VAL A 84 -5.86 2.39 2.07
C VAL A 84 -6.09 2.35 3.59
N MET A 85 -5.03 2.44 4.39
CA MET A 85 -5.13 2.56 5.85
C MET A 85 -5.79 3.87 6.25
N ALA A 86 -5.33 5.00 5.72
CA ALA A 86 -5.91 6.32 6.01
C ALA A 86 -7.37 6.42 5.54
N ALA A 87 -7.67 5.90 4.34
CA ALA A 87 -9.03 5.84 3.82
C ALA A 87 -9.95 4.99 4.72
N ALA A 88 -9.47 3.86 5.25
CA ALA A 88 -10.25 3.03 6.17
C ALA A 88 -10.52 3.70 7.52
N ARG A 89 -9.62 4.57 7.98
CA ARG A 89 -9.82 5.44 9.16
C ARG A 89 -10.74 6.62 8.89
N GLY A 90 -10.89 7.02 7.64
CA GLY A 90 -11.62 8.23 7.23
C GLY A 90 -10.90 9.53 7.59
N LYS A 91 -9.64 9.47 8.03
CA LYS A 91 -8.81 10.62 8.38
C LYS A 91 -7.30 10.25 8.36
N PRO A 92 -6.41 11.23 8.16
CA PRO A 92 -4.97 11.03 8.26
C PRO A 92 -4.51 10.49 9.62
N PHE A 93 -3.38 9.80 9.65
CA PHE A 93 -2.71 9.39 10.88
C PHE A 93 -2.15 10.59 11.63
N LYS A 94 -2.06 10.46 12.96
CA LYS A 94 -1.41 11.46 13.81
C LYS A 94 0.09 11.32 13.68
N ARG A 95 0.74 12.45 13.82
CA ARG A 95 2.18 12.57 13.81
C ARG A 95 2.64 13.27 15.08
N PRO A 96 3.70 12.81 15.76
CA PRO A 96 4.32 13.59 16.81
C PRO A 96 4.71 14.97 16.27
N PRO A 97 4.40 16.06 16.98
CA PRO A 97 4.83 17.38 16.56
C PRO A 97 6.35 17.42 16.44
N PRO A 98 6.91 18.07 15.41
CA PRO A 98 8.35 18.16 15.27
C PRO A 98 8.91 19.02 16.42
N GLU A 99 9.99 18.56 17.05
CA GLU A 99 10.70 19.33 18.09
C GLU A 99 11.43 20.55 17.50
N GLN A 100 11.65 20.56 16.19
CA GLN A 100 12.33 21.62 15.43
C GLN A 100 11.41 22.20 14.35
N LYS A 101 11.73 23.40 13.84
CA LYS A 101 10.91 24.10 12.82
C LYS A 101 10.66 23.27 11.56
N GLU A 102 11.61 22.42 11.20
CA GLU A 102 11.51 21.52 10.07
C GLU A 102 11.69 20.08 10.54
N THR A 103 11.02 19.14 9.88
CA THR A 103 11.32 17.74 10.12
C THR A 103 12.57 17.34 9.36
N PRO A 104 13.57 16.74 10.03
CA PRO A 104 14.69 16.13 9.35
C PRO A 104 14.26 15.07 8.33
N ALA A 105 14.92 15.02 7.16
CA ALA A 105 14.68 14.01 6.14
C ALA A 105 14.86 12.57 6.66
N SER A 106 15.66 12.38 7.71
CA SER A 106 15.85 11.09 8.39
C SER A 106 14.58 10.52 9.03
N ARG A 107 13.49 11.30 9.13
CA ARG A 107 12.18 10.83 9.60
C ARG A 107 11.32 10.21 8.50
N GLY A 108 11.82 10.04 7.28
CA GLY A 108 11.11 9.38 6.18
C GLY A 108 10.07 10.26 5.46
N GLU A 109 9.52 9.73 4.39
CA GLU A 109 8.48 10.40 3.57
C GLU A 109 7.11 10.34 4.26
N GLN A 110 6.27 11.35 4.04
CA GLN A 110 4.95 11.45 4.66
C GLN A 110 3.84 11.20 3.64
N VAL A 111 2.96 10.25 3.94
CA VAL A 111 1.79 9.91 3.11
C VAL A 111 0.57 9.74 4.02
N GLU A 112 -0.41 10.64 3.93
CA GLU A 112 -1.63 10.58 4.76
C GLU A 112 -1.36 10.50 6.29
N GLY A 113 -0.27 11.14 6.74
CA GLY A 113 0.18 11.11 8.13
C GLY A 113 0.92 9.83 8.55
N VAL A 114 1.08 8.87 7.63
CA VAL A 114 1.94 7.69 7.80
C VAL A 114 3.35 8.05 7.35
N THR A 115 4.33 7.77 8.20
CA THR A 115 5.74 7.87 7.82
C THR A 115 6.18 6.62 7.04
N ILE A 116 6.87 6.78 5.92
CA ILE A 116 7.40 5.67 5.13
C ILE A 116 8.93 5.75 5.04
N HIS A 117 9.59 4.63 5.33
CA HIS A 117 11.04 4.44 5.22
C HIS A 117 11.36 3.42 4.15
N SER A 118 12.34 3.73 3.29
CA SER A 118 12.72 2.90 2.16
C SER A 118 14.17 2.46 2.28
N VAL A 119 14.40 1.15 2.36
CA VAL A 119 15.73 0.54 2.41
C VAL A 119 16.06 -0.11 1.07
N ARG A 120 17.28 0.10 0.59
CA ARG A 120 17.78 -0.42 -0.69
C ARG A 120 19.14 -1.07 -0.46
N LEU A 121 19.19 -2.41 -0.53
CA LEU A 121 20.42 -3.17 -0.33
C LEU A 121 20.48 -4.39 -1.27
N PRO A 122 21.67 -4.79 -1.74
CA PRO A 122 21.87 -6.07 -2.42
C PRO A 122 21.41 -7.24 -1.54
N GLY A 123 20.78 -8.25 -2.15
CA GLY A 123 20.30 -9.46 -1.46
C GLY A 123 18.85 -9.38 -0.95
N LEU A 124 18.29 -8.18 -0.81
CA LEU A 124 16.86 -8.02 -0.60
C LEU A 124 16.08 -8.30 -1.89
N VAL A 125 14.83 -8.74 -1.77
CA VAL A 125 13.92 -8.86 -2.93
C VAL A 125 12.79 -7.84 -2.79
N ALA A 126 11.85 -8.09 -1.88
CA ALA A 126 10.78 -7.17 -1.51
C ALA A 126 10.22 -7.56 -0.14
N HIS A 127 10.27 -6.62 0.80
CA HIS A 127 9.72 -6.77 2.16
C HIS A 127 9.01 -5.49 2.55
N GLN A 128 7.97 -5.62 3.36
CA GLN A 128 7.28 -4.47 3.94
C GLN A 128 6.75 -4.83 5.32
N GLU A 129 6.90 -3.90 6.24
CA GLU A 129 6.42 -3.96 7.62
C GLU A 129 5.53 -2.73 7.86
N VAL A 130 4.44 -2.92 8.61
CA VAL A 130 3.53 -1.85 9.01
C VAL A 130 3.49 -1.80 10.52
N LEU A 131 4.01 -0.72 11.08
CA LEU A 131 4.03 -0.49 12.52
C LEU A 131 2.83 0.38 12.89
N LEU A 132 1.99 -0.08 13.81
CA LEU A 132 0.85 0.67 14.33
C LEU A 132 1.02 0.92 15.83
N GLY A 133 1.00 2.20 16.22
CA GLY A 133 1.29 2.62 17.58
C GLY A 133 0.07 3.14 18.35
N GLY A 134 0.00 2.78 19.64
CA GLY A 134 -0.95 3.32 20.61
C GLY A 134 -0.31 3.51 21.98
N PRO A 135 -1.00 4.13 22.95
CA PRO A 135 -0.46 4.29 24.30
C PRO A 135 -0.08 2.94 24.92
N GLY A 136 1.21 2.73 25.17
CA GLY A 136 1.74 1.52 25.82
C GLY A 136 1.80 0.26 24.93
N GLN A 137 1.56 0.36 23.62
CA GLN A 137 1.56 -0.80 22.72
C GLN A 137 2.00 -0.47 21.29
N VAL A 138 2.51 -1.49 20.60
CA VAL A 138 2.84 -1.46 19.16
C VAL A 138 2.42 -2.79 18.55
N GLU A 139 1.71 -2.73 17.43
CA GLU A 139 1.34 -3.89 16.60
C GLU A 139 2.15 -3.88 15.30
N GLN A 140 2.58 -5.06 14.85
CA GLN A 140 3.40 -5.27 13.64
C GLN A 140 2.77 -6.31 12.71
#